data_AF-A0A541BYG3-F1
#
_entry.id   AF-A0A541BYG3-F1
#
_cell.length_a   1.000
_cell.length_b   1.000
_cell.length_c   1.000
_cell.angle_alpha   90.00
_cell.angle_beta   90.00
_cell.angle_gamma   90.00
#
_symmetry.space_group_name_H-M   'P 1'
#
loop_
_entity.id
_entity.type
_entity.pdbx_description
1 polymer ?
#
loop_
_entity_poly.entity_id
_entity_poly.type
_entity_poly.pdbx_seq_one_letter_code
_entity_poly.pdbx_strand_id
1 'polypeptide(L)'
;MRAATSASQGSRSGSMRGVISIAPNTSNNPAARPAPAATPARAGRGRAARAVPSATAKASSGDRQGPSAISNGSSTGRSPARAAVRSKTSRPLAIVPWWSRRRGRRMRGEGDSTVEARIWDAPTRLFHWALALTLVGSFVTVRMHEMRLHAYCGYMALTLVLFRLLWGVIGSESARFATFLRGPRAALAHLRHLLAGRPDRETSHNALGGWAVVLMLGLVLAQGTTGLFANDDILFDGPLVPLVGKEVSDRLTAWHYRISDLLLIVVIAHVAAVIAYRLAGHRLIEAMVTGAKRLPAGVRPPRLAGPVPAAAALAVAAGTVWAVVNLLG
;
A
#
# COMPACT_ATOMS: atom_id res chain seq x y z
N MET A 1 -13.49 -70.78 44.04
CA MET A 1 -12.23 -71.50 43.70
C MET A 1 -11.06 -70.62 44.18
N ARG A 2 -10.30 -71.11 45.18
CA ARG A 2 -8.91 -70.78 45.64
C ARG A 2 -8.38 -69.34 45.49
N ALA A 3 -8.08 -68.57 46.55
CA ALA A 3 -7.02 -68.67 47.59
C ALA A 3 -5.58 -68.30 47.13
N ALA A 4 -5.09 -67.17 47.69
CA ALA A 4 -3.76 -66.67 48.08
C ALA A 4 -2.43 -67.34 47.60
N THR A 5 -1.42 -66.50 47.27
CA THR A 5 0.03 -66.48 47.70
C THR A 5 0.83 -65.50 46.80
N SER A 6 1.52 -64.45 47.30
CA SER A 6 2.82 -64.34 47.99
C SER A 6 4.07 -64.14 47.09
N ALA A 7 4.65 -62.94 47.19
CA ALA A 7 6.08 -62.53 47.29
C ALA A 7 7.20 -63.04 46.34
N SER A 8 8.00 -62.11 45.80
CA SER A 8 9.48 -61.99 45.95
C SER A 8 10.01 -60.86 45.02
N GLN A 9 10.51 -59.73 45.54
CA GLN A 9 11.92 -59.39 45.75
C GLN A 9 12.93 -59.88 44.70
N GLY A 10 13.54 -58.92 44.00
CA GLY A 10 14.76 -59.07 43.22
C GLY A 10 15.52 -57.74 43.16
N SER A 11 16.46 -57.55 44.09
CA SER A 11 17.48 -56.50 44.13
C SER A 11 18.74 -56.97 43.40
N ARG A 12 19.37 -56.09 42.60
CA ARG A 12 20.82 -56.04 42.22
C ARG A 12 21.01 -54.80 41.33
N SER A 13 21.59 -53.71 41.84
CA SER A 13 23.03 -53.39 41.95
C SER A 13 23.74 -53.22 40.60
N GLY A 14 24.19 -51.99 40.31
CA GLY A 14 25.05 -51.67 39.18
C GLY A 14 25.43 -50.18 39.10
N SER A 15 26.46 -49.80 39.85
CA SER A 15 27.08 -48.48 39.92
C SER A 15 28.07 -48.23 38.76
N MET A 16 28.00 -47.06 38.10
CA MET A 16 29.14 -46.26 37.56
C MET A 16 28.59 -44.84 37.29
N ARG A 17 28.87 -43.76 38.03
CA ARG A 17 30.11 -42.96 38.22
C ARG A 17 30.84 -42.57 36.92
N GLY A 18 30.78 -41.26 36.62
CA GLY A 18 31.54 -40.53 35.60
C GLY A 18 31.04 -39.07 35.53
N VAL A 19 31.20 -38.28 36.59
CA VAL A 19 32.24 -37.23 36.76
C VAL A 19 32.12 -36.10 35.74
N ILE A 20 31.39 -35.05 36.16
CA ILE A 20 31.45 -33.69 35.65
C ILE A 20 32.65 -33.03 36.33
N SER A 21 33.63 -32.55 35.56
CA SER A 21 34.73 -31.73 36.05
C SER A 21 34.54 -30.29 35.57
N ILE A 22 34.20 -29.42 36.52
CA ILE A 22 34.15 -27.97 36.41
C ILE A 22 35.53 -27.46 36.81
N ALA A 23 36.22 -26.75 35.91
CA ALA A 23 37.41 -25.97 36.25
C ALA A 23 37.03 -24.48 36.35
N PRO A 24 37.39 -23.79 37.45
CA PRO A 24 37.31 -22.33 37.53
C PRO A 24 38.58 -21.72 36.94
N ASN A 25 38.45 -20.72 36.04
CA ASN A 25 39.56 -19.83 35.73
C ASN A 25 39.25 -18.44 36.32
N THR A 26 39.97 -18.12 37.39
CA THR A 26 40.03 -16.81 38.04
C THR A 26 41.33 -16.11 37.65
N SER A 27 41.30 -14.77 37.74
CA SER A 27 42.40 -13.79 37.61
C SER A 27 42.63 -13.17 36.22
N ASN A 28 42.03 -11.99 35.98
CA ASN A 28 42.84 -10.77 36.05
C ASN A 28 42.00 -9.48 36.17
N ASN A 29 42.62 -8.54 36.89
CA ASN A 29 42.11 -7.39 37.62
C ASN A 29 41.70 -6.19 36.72
N PRO A 30 40.87 -5.24 37.21
CA PRO A 30 40.44 -4.03 36.49
C PRO A 30 41.23 -2.79 36.90
N ALA A 31 41.72 -2.02 35.93
CA ALA A 31 42.17 -0.62 36.01
C ALA A 31 42.61 -0.23 34.58
N ALA A 32 42.37 0.94 33.97
CA ALA A 32 41.97 2.24 34.45
C ALA A 32 41.30 3.00 33.30
N ARG A 33 40.32 3.85 33.63
CA ARG A 33 39.87 4.98 32.79
C ARG A 33 40.94 6.07 32.82
N PRO A 34 41.05 6.87 31.75
CA PRO A 34 41.18 8.31 31.92
C PRO A 34 40.03 9.10 31.28
N ALA A 35 39.63 10.15 31.99
CA ALA A 35 38.65 11.17 31.63
C ALA A 35 39.24 12.20 30.63
N PRO A 36 38.44 13.15 30.10
CA PRO A 36 38.67 13.78 28.80
C PRO A 36 39.55 15.04 28.87
N ALA A 37 40.30 15.30 27.80
CA ALA A 37 41.05 16.53 27.60
C ALA A 37 40.26 17.55 26.75
N ALA A 38 40.46 18.81 27.11
CA ALA A 38 39.68 19.98 26.76
C ALA A 38 39.82 20.48 25.31
N THR A 39 38.80 21.25 24.92
CA THR A 39 38.69 22.15 23.77
C THR A 39 39.87 23.14 23.68
N PRO A 40 40.14 23.65 22.47
CA PRO A 40 40.21 25.11 22.36
C PRO A 40 39.32 25.64 21.23
N ALA A 41 38.59 26.69 21.56
CA ALA A 41 37.89 27.56 20.63
C ALA A 41 38.90 28.44 19.86
N ARG A 42 38.68 28.71 18.57
CA ARG A 42 38.68 30.08 18.01
C ARG A 42 38.32 30.17 16.52
N ALA A 43 37.56 31.22 16.21
CA ALA A 43 37.52 32.06 14.98
C ALA A 43 37.24 31.37 13.63
N GLY A 44 36.27 31.77 12.81
CA GLY A 44 35.74 33.11 12.56
C GLY A 44 36.06 33.51 11.11
N ARG A 45 35.04 33.50 10.25
CA ARG A 45 34.90 34.13 8.89
C ARG A 45 33.51 33.67 8.39
N GLY A 46 32.51 34.47 8.07
CA GLY A 46 32.46 35.87 7.66
C GLY A 46 31.98 35.96 6.21
N ARG A 47 30.80 36.55 6.00
CA ARG A 47 30.21 37.07 4.73
C ARG A 47 29.68 36.03 3.72
N ALA A 48 28.58 36.26 2.98
CA ALA A 48 27.71 37.43 2.82
C ALA A 48 26.32 37.00 2.33
N ALA A 49 25.31 37.74 2.81
CA ALA A 49 23.99 37.81 2.22
C ALA A 49 24.03 38.55 0.86
N ARG A 50 23.14 38.19 -0.07
CA ARG A 50 22.75 39.08 -1.17
C ARG A 50 21.24 39.02 -1.37
N ALA A 51 20.63 40.18 -1.09
CA ALA A 51 19.25 40.54 -1.32
C ALA A 51 19.05 41.08 -2.76
N VAL A 52 17.90 40.72 -3.36
CA VAL A 52 16.91 41.42 -4.23
C VAL A 52 17.42 42.51 -5.23
N PRO A 53 16.75 42.70 -6.39
CA PRO A 53 15.63 43.64 -6.38
C PRO A 53 14.39 43.24 -7.22
N SER A 54 13.25 43.55 -6.64
CA SER A 54 11.92 43.74 -7.22
C SER A 54 11.88 45.03 -8.06
N ALA A 55 11.27 44.97 -9.24
CA ALA A 55 10.94 46.15 -10.03
C ALA A 55 9.42 46.34 -10.11
N THR A 56 8.95 47.36 -9.39
CA THR A 56 7.67 48.04 -9.54
C THR A 56 7.72 48.97 -10.75
N ALA A 57 6.71 48.95 -11.61
CA ALA A 57 6.42 50.04 -12.54
C ALA A 57 4.97 50.50 -12.33
N LYS A 58 4.83 51.81 -12.14
CA LYS A 58 3.64 52.59 -11.79
C LYS A 58 3.46 53.62 -12.91
N ALA A 59 2.26 53.79 -13.47
CA ALA A 59 1.72 55.02 -14.09
C ALA A 59 0.38 54.65 -14.77
N SER A 60 -0.80 55.02 -14.26
CA SER A 60 -1.46 56.35 -14.25
C SER A 60 -1.75 56.86 -15.67
N SER A 61 -2.96 56.65 -16.19
CA SER A 61 -4.11 57.59 -16.13
C SER A 61 -3.96 58.81 -17.05
N GLY A 62 -4.83 58.91 -18.05
CA GLY A 62 -4.99 60.08 -18.91
C GLY A 62 -6.35 60.03 -19.61
N ASP A 63 -7.36 60.60 -18.95
CA ASP A 63 -8.59 61.09 -19.57
C ASP A 63 -8.28 62.15 -20.64
N ARG A 64 -9.04 62.18 -21.74
CA ARG A 64 -9.76 63.40 -22.20
C ARG A 64 -10.64 63.17 -23.45
N GLN A 65 -11.90 63.53 -23.22
CA GLN A 65 -13.03 63.86 -24.08
C GLN A 65 -12.73 64.64 -25.39
N GLY A 66 -13.59 64.48 -26.39
CA GLY A 66 -13.96 65.55 -27.34
C GLY A 66 -14.43 65.09 -28.72
N PRO A 67 -15.43 65.73 -29.38
CA PRO A 67 -16.44 65.04 -30.18
C PRO A 67 -16.55 65.46 -31.67
N SER A 68 -17.51 64.81 -32.36
CA SER A 68 -18.28 65.30 -33.53
C SER A 68 -17.66 65.20 -34.93
N ALA A 69 -18.35 64.49 -35.85
CA ALA A 69 -18.91 65.10 -37.07
C ALA A 69 -19.73 64.09 -37.89
N ILE A 70 -20.87 64.58 -38.35
CA ILE A 70 -21.87 63.99 -39.24
C ILE A 70 -21.46 64.27 -40.69
N SER A 71 -21.69 63.33 -41.63
CA SER A 71 -22.18 63.70 -42.98
C SER A 71 -22.66 62.49 -43.80
N ASN A 72 -23.85 62.67 -44.37
CA ASN A 72 -24.56 61.80 -45.31
C ASN A 72 -23.85 61.64 -46.66
N GLY A 73 -24.20 60.57 -47.40
CA GLY A 73 -23.88 60.42 -48.82
C GLY A 73 -24.62 59.25 -49.48
N SER A 74 -25.71 59.56 -50.17
CA SER A 74 -26.54 58.66 -50.99
C SER A 74 -26.07 58.59 -52.45
N SER A 75 -26.11 57.40 -53.07
CA SER A 75 -26.34 57.20 -54.53
C SER A 75 -26.35 55.69 -54.85
N THR A 76 -27.47 55.02 -55.11
CA THR A 76 -28.13 54.80 -56.42
C THR A 76 -27.23 54.23 -57.52
N GLY A 77 -27.55 53.01 -57.98
CA GLY A 77 -27.02 52.44 -59.22
C GLY A 77 -27.62 51.05 -59.53
N ARG A 78 -28.68 51.02 -60.35
CA ARG A 78 -29.28 49.81 -60.94
C ARG A 78 -28.41 49.27 -62.07
N SER A 79 -28.41 47.94 -62.25
CA SER A 79 -28.63 47.31 -63.57
C SER A 79 -29.01 45.83 -63.44
N PRO A 80 -30.05 45.34 -64.15
CA PRO A 80 -30.49 43.95 -64.09
C PRO A 80 -30.12 43.14 -65.35
N ALA A 81 -30.49 41.85 -65.30
CA ALA A 81 -30.63 40.88 -66.40
C ALA A 81 -29.43 39.97 -66.72
N ARG A 82 -29.56 38.68 -66.37
CA ARG A 82 -30.13 37.70 -67.31
C ARG A 82 -30.42 36.37 -66.60
N ALA A 83 -31.66 35.93 -66.78
CA ALA A 83 -32.19 34.67 -66.33
C ALA A 83 -31.64 33.52 -67.20
N ALA A 84 -31.15 32.46 -66.55
CA ALA A 84 -30.99 31.16 -67.15
C ALA A 84 -31.93 30.18 -66.41
N VAL A 85 -32.99 29.80 -67.11
CA VAL A 85 -33.94 28.77 -66.73
C VAL A 85 -33.20 27.43 -66.68
N ARG A 86 -33.25 26.74 -65.54
CA ARG A 86 -32.98 25.30 -65.48
C ARG A 86 -34.06 24.60 -64.67
N SER A 87 -34.82 23.78 -65.37
CA SER A 87 -35.94 23.00 -64.89
C SER A 87 -35.49 21.72 -64.16
N LYS A 88 -36.39 21.23 -63.29
CA LYS A 88 -36.50 19.86 -62.75
C LYS A 88 -35.32 19.38 -61.89
N THR A 89 -35.49 19.13 -60.60
CA THR A 89 -36.30 18.01 -60.10
C THR A 89 -36.39 18.12 -58.58
N SER A 90 -37.60 18.03 -58.03
CA SER A 90 -37.84 17.86 -56.60
C SER A 90 -37.28 16.50 -56.18
N ARG A 91 -36.11 16.48 -55.53
CA ARG A 91 -35.60 15.28 -54.88
C ARG A 91 -36.54 14.97 -53.71
N PRO A 92 -37.06 13.75 -53.55
CA PRO A 92 -37.83 13.42 -52.37
C PRO A 92 -36.93 13.59 -51.14
N LEU A 93 -37.48 14.16 -50.08
CA LEU A 93 -36.90 14.10 -48.74
C LEU A 93 -36.82 12.63 -48.36
N ALA A 94 -35.69 11.98 -48.63
CA ALA A 94 -35.38 10.70 -48.03
C ALA A 94 -35.36 10.94 -46.52
N ILE A 95 -36.36 10.41 -45.82
CA ILE A 95 -36.36 10.24 -44.37
C ILE A 95 -35.25 9.23 -44.10
N VAL A 96 -34.03 9.74 -43.96
CA VAL A 96 -32.86 8.95 -43.59
C VAL A 96 -33.07 8.57 -42.13
N PRO A 97 -33.31 7.29 -41.81
CA PRO A 97 -33.64 6.93 -40.45
C PRO A 97 -32.48 7.23 -39.52
N TRP A 98 -32.76 7.70 -38.30
CA TRP A 98 -31.75 8.15 -37.34
C TRP A 98 -30.67 7.09 -37.02
N TRP A 99 -30.95 5.80 -37.21
CA TRP A 99 -29.97 4.72 -37.05
C TRP A 99 -28.92 4.65 -38.17
N SER A 100 -29.22 5.18 -39.36
CA SER A 100 -28.30 5.16 -40.51
C SER A 100 -27.20 6.24 -40.45
N ARG A 101 -27.27 7.13 -39.45
CA ARG A 101 -26.25 8.13 -39.12
C ARG A 101 -25.33 7.70 -37.95
N ARG A 102 -25.14 6.39 -37.76
CA ARG A 102 -24.14 5.80 -36.85
C ARG A 102 -23.19 4.80 -37.53
N ARG A 103 -22.85 5.01 -38.81
CA ARG A 103 -21.47 4.72 -39.22
C ARG A 103 -20.65 5.97 -39.00
N GLY A 104 -20.46 6.27 -37.72
CA GLY A 104 -19.39 7.14 -37.31
C GLY A 104 -18.13 6.56 -37.93
N ARG A 105 -17.61 7.26 -38.94
CA ARG A 105 -16.18 7.29 -39.22
C ARG A 105 -15.53 7.33 -37.83
N ARG A 106 -14.99 6.19 -37.37
CA ARG A 106 -13.97 6.20 -36.32
C ARG A 106 -12.88 7.06 -36.94
N MET A 107 -12.95 8.37 -36.70
CA MET A 107 -11.77 9.19 -36.67
C MET A 107 -10.93 8.44 -35.64
N ARG A 108 -9.99 7.65 -36.16
CA ARG A 108 -9.00 6.92 -35.38
C ARG A 108 -8.17 8.03 -34.79
N GLY A 109 -8.68 8.64 -33.71
CA GLY A 109 -8.04 9.76 -33.07
C GLY A 109 -6.65 9.27 -32.71
N GLU A 110 -5.64 10.02 -33.12
CA GLU A 110 -4.24 9.89 -32.72
C GLU A 110 -4.03 10.06 -31.19
N GLY A 111 -5.08 9.91 -30.38
CA GLY A 111 -5.11 10.15 -28.93
C GLY A 111 -5.62 8.99 -28.07
N ASP A 112 -5.83 7.78 -28.61
CA ASP A 112 -6.19 6.59 -27.80
C ASP A 112 -5.23 5.42 -28.04
N SER A 113 -3.94 5.71 -28.21
CA SER A 113 -2.91 4.69 -28.12
C SER A 113 -2.69 4.37 -26.64
N THR A 114 -3.23 3.25 -26.16
CA THR A 114 -2.86 2.76 -24.82
C THR A 114 -1.54 2.00 -24.92
N VAL A 115 -0.55 2.35 -24.08
CA VAL A 115 0.70 1.61 -23.95
C VAL A 115 0.63 0.74 -22.70
N GLU A 116 1.10 -0.51 -22.80
CA GLU A 116 1.22 -1.39 -21.65
C GLU A 116 2.46 -0.99 -20.84
N ALA A 117 2.25 -0.64 -19.57
CA ALA A 117 3.31 -0.23 -18.67
C ALA A 117 3.27 -1.07 -17.40
N ARG A 118 4.46 -1.42 -16.89
CA ARG A 118 4.59 -2.12 -15.61
C ARG A 118 4.43 -1.10 -14.48
N ILE A 119 3.31 -1.20 -13.76
CA ILE A 119 2.98 -0.29 -12.66
C ILE A 119 3.44 -0.87 -11.33
N TRP A 120 3.16 -2.15 -11.08
CA TRP A 120 3.55 -2.81 -9.83
C TRP A 120 4.81 -3.62 -10.02
N ASP A 121 5.77 -3.41 -9.13
CA ASP A 121 7.01 -4.15 -9.06
C ASP A 121 6.80 -5.57 -8.52
N ALA A 122 7.77 -6.45 -8.76
CA ALA A 122 7.70 -7.83 -8.29
C ALA A 122 7.61 -7.97 -6.77
N PRO A 123 8.37 -7.21 -5.95
CA PRO A 123 8.31 -7.34 -4.49
C PRO A 123 6.94 -7.03 -3.91
N THR A 124 6.23 -6.01 -4.40
CA THR A 124 4.87 -5.69 -3.92
C THR A 124 3.88 -6.81 -4.24
N ARG A 125 3.97 -7.40 -5.44
CA ARG A 125 3.08 -8.51 -5.84
C ARG A 125 3.37 -9.77 -5.02
N LEU A 126 4.64 -10.11 -4.83
CA LEU A 126 5.04 -11.26 -4.02
C LEU A 126 4.58 -11.09 -2.57
N PHE A 127 4.77 -9.90 -1.99
CA PHE A 127 4.25 -9.57 -0.66
C PHE A 127 2.74 -9.77 -0.59
N HIS A 128 1.97 -9.26 -1.56
CA HIS A 128 0.51 -9.34 -1.53
C HIS A 128 0.02 -10.79 -1.50
N TRP A 129 0.53 -11.63 -2.41
CA TRP A 129 0.15 -13.03 -2.48
C TRP A 129 0.67 -13.85 -1.29
N ALA A 130 1.89 -13.58 -0.84
CA ALA A 130 2.44 -14.21 0.37
C ALA A 130 1.59 -13.86 1.59
N LEU A 131 1.18 -12.60 1.74
CA LEU A 131 0.33 -12.19 2.86
C LEU A 131 -1.05 -12.83 2.78
N ALA A 132 -1.68 -12.84 1.60
CA ALA A 132 -2.98 -13.49 1.40
C ALA A 132 -2.94 -14.98 1.77
N LEU A 133 -1.93 -15.72 1.29
CA LEU A 133 -1.72 -17.12 1.65
C LEU A 133 -1.43 -17.30 3.15
N THR A 134 -0.64 -16.41 3.75
CA THR A 134 -0.34 -16.44 5.19
C THR A 134 -1.59 -16.26 6.03
N LEU A 135 -2.48 -15.33 5.66
CA LEU A 135 -3.75 -15.11 6.36
C LEU A 135 -4.70 -16.30 6.23
N VAL A 136 -4.80 -16.89 5.05
CA VAL A 136 -5.57 -18.13 4.84
C VAL A 136 -5.00 -19.28 5.68
N GLY A 137 -3.67 -19.46 5.67
CA GLY A 137 -2.99 -20.47 6.49
C GLY A 137 -3.23 -20.27 7.98
N SER A 138 -3.15 -19.03 8.47
CA SER A 138 -3.43 -18.68 9.87
C SER A 138 -4.87 -19.01 10.27
N PHE A 139 -5.85 -18.72 9.40
CA PHE A 139 -7.26 -19.05 9.64
C PHE A 139 -7.53 -20.55 9.60
N VAL A 140 -6.91 -21.30 8.68
CA VAL A 140 -7.08 -22.75 8.60
C VAL A 140 -6.45 -23.43 9.82
N THR A 141 -5.24 -23.03 10.20
CA THR A 141 -4.50 -23.64 11.33
C THR A 141 -5.22 -23.45 12.65
N VAL A 142 -5.84 -22.29 12.91
CA VAL A 142 -6.66 -22.11 14.13
C VAL A 142 -7.87 -23.04 14.16
N ARG A 143 -8.51 -23.29 13.01
CA ARG A 143 -9.66 -24.21 12.90
C ARG A 143 -9.27 -25.68 13.05
N MET A 144 -8.01 -26.01 12.80
CA MET A 144 -7.45 -27.35 13.00
C MET A 144 -6.82 -27.52 14.39
N HIS A 145 -6.92 -26.53 15.27
CA HIS A 145 -6.26 -26.52 16.59
C HIS A 145 -4.72 -26.64 16.51
N GLU A 146 -4.10 -26.27 15.40
CA GLU A 146 -2.64 -26.32 15.19
C GLU A 146 -1.98 -24.98 15.56
N MET A 147 -1.88 -24.71 16.87
CA MET A 147 -1.41 -23.41 17.40
C MET A 147 0.04 -23.07 17.03
N ARG A 148 0.91 -24.08 16.91
CA ARG A 148 2.31 -23.87 16.49
C ARG A 148 2.39 -23.33 15.06
N LEU A 149 1.62 -23.91 14.13
CA LEU A 149 1.57 -23.42 12.75
C LEU A 149 0.88 -22.05 12.67
N HIS A 150 -0.17 -21.83 13.48
CA HIS A 150 -0.82 -20.53 13.59
C HIS A 150 0.18 -19.43 14.01
N ALA A 151 1.03 -19.70 15.00
CA ALA A 151 2.06 -18.77 15.44
C ALA A 151 3.13 -18.50 14.36
N TYR A 152 3.57 -19.52 13.63
CA TYR A 152 4.47 -19.33 12.49
C TYR A 152 3.84 -18.49 11.37
N CYS A 153 2.55 -18.66 11.09
CA CYS A 153 1.83 -17.76 10.20
C CYS A 153 1.81 -16.32 10.75
N GLY A 154 1.65 -16.15 12.07
CA GLY A 154 1.75 -14.84 12.73
C GLY A 154 3.12 -14.18 12.54
N TYR A 155 4.22 -14.92 12.73
CA TYR A 155 5.59 -14.41 12.53
C TYR A 155 5.85 -14.06 11.06
N MET A 156 5.36 -14.88 10.12
CA MET A 156 5.43 -14.59 8.70
C MET A 156 4.63 -13.32 8.36
N ALA A 157 3.42 -13.16 8.89
CA ALA A 157 2.59 -11.98 8.67
C ALA A 157 3.26 -10.71 9.19
N LEU A 158 3.83 -10.74 10.41
CA LEU A 158 4.61 -9.63 10.97
C LEU A 158 5.80 -9.27 10.09
N THR A 159 6.56 -10.28 9.64
CA THR A 159 7.72 -10.08 8.75
C THR A 159 7.30 -9.40 7.45
N LEU A 160 6.23 -9.90 6.82
CA LEU A 160 5.70 -9.34 5.57
C LEU A 160 5.20 -7.89 5.76
N VAL A 161 4.50 -7.59 6.86
CA VAL A 161 4.02 -6.24 7.15
C VAL A 161 5.19 -5.28 7.39
N LEU A 162 6.19 -5.66 8.19
CA LEU A 162 7.40 -4.85 8.39
C LEU A 162 8.13 -4.62 7.06
N PHE A 163 8.30 -5.66 6.26
CA PHE A 163 8.84 -5.54 4.90
C PHE A 163 8.05 -4.51 4.09
N ARG A 164 6.71 -4.58 4.11
CA ARG A 164 5.87 -3.68 3.34
C ARG A 164 5.94 -2.23 3.83
N LEU A 165 6.08 -2.02 5.14
CA LEU A 165 6.28 -0.69 5.71
C LEU A 165 7.61 -0.08 5.25
N LEU A 166 8.70 -0.85 5.30
CA LEU A 166 10.01 -0.43 4.79
C LEU A 166 9.94 -0.17 3.27
N TRP A 167 9.39 -1.11 2.50
CA TRP A 167 9.24 -1.00 1.04
C TRP A 167 8.34 0.17 0.62
N GLY A 168 7.36 0.52 1.45
CA GLY A 168 6.50 1.69 1.25
C GLY A 168 7.18 3.04 1.46
N VAL A 169 8.43 3.05 1.92
CA VAL A 169 9.25 4.26 2.04
C VAL A 169 10.37 4.24 0.99
N ILE A 170 11.15 3.16 0.92
CA ILE A 170 12.37 3.10 0.10
C ILE A 170 12.18 2.44 -1.28
N GLY A 171 11.06 1.73 -1.49
CA GLY A 171 10.82 0.91 -2.67
C GLY A 171 10.48 1.69 -3.93
N SER A 172 9.88 0.98 -4.89
CA SER A 172 9.44 1.53 -6.18
C SER A 172 8.50 2.72 -6.01
N GLU A 173 8.52 3.66 -6.96
CA GLU A 173 7.71 4.87 -6.93
C GLU A 173 6.21 4.57 -6.74
N SER A 174 5.71 3.52 -7.40
CA SER A 174 4.32 3.05 -7.27
C SER A 174 4.00 2.36 -5.93
N ALA A 175 5.01 1.90 -5.19
CA ALA A 175 4.85 1.21 -3.90
C ALA A 175 4.90 2.17 -2.71
N ARG A 176 5.41 3.40 -2.90
CA ARG A 176 5.57 4.39 -1.84
C ARG A 176 4.24 4.95 -1.36
N PHE A 177 4.06 5.03 -0.04
CA PHE A 177 2.84 5.58 0.57
C PHE A 177 2.57 7.01 0.09
N ALA A 178 3.61 7.84 -0.04
CA ALA A 178 3.49 9.22 -0.53
C ALA A 178 2.90 9.33 -1.94
N THR A 179 3.01 8.29 -2.77
CA THR A 179 2.55 8.31 -4.17
C THR A 179 1.05 8.05 -4.29
N PHE A 180 0.49 7.21 -3.41
CA PHE A 180 -0.91 6.78 -3.51
C PHE A 180 -1.79 7.23 -2.35
N LEU A 181 -1.21 7.59 -1.20
CA LEU A 181 -1.96 8.05 -0.05
C LEU A 181 -2.30 9.53 -0.21
N ARG A 182 -3.50 9.79 -0.74
CA ARG A 182 -4.07 11.13 -0.83
C ARG A 182 -4.77 11.51 0.48
N GLY A 183 -4.89 12.81 0.75
CA GLY A 183 -5.53 13.32 1.96
C GLY A 183 -6.92 12.70 2.20
N PRO A 184 -7.35 12.50 3.46
CA PRO A 184 -8.54 11.73 3.82
C PRO A 184 -9.83 12.27 3.19
N ARG A 185 -9.90 13.59 2.95
CA ARG A 185 -11.01 14.24 2.24
C ARG A 185 -11.17 13.75 0.80
N ALA A 186 -10.08 13.45 0.10
CA ALA A 186 -10.11 12.90 -1.26
C ALA A 186 -10.64 11.46 -1.28
N ALA A 187 -10.37 10.67 -0.23
CA ALA A 187 -10.91 9.32 -0.11
C ALA A 187 -12.43 9.32 0.14
N LEU A 188 -12.90 10.21 1.02
CA LEU A 188 -14.33 10.43 1.26
C LEU A 188 -15.05 10.93 -0.01
N ALA A 189 -14.45 11.86 -0.75
CA ALA A 189 -14.98 12.32 -2.03
C ALA A 189 -15.05 11.18 -3.06
N HIS A 190 -14.02 10.33 -3.14
CA HIS A 190 -13.98 9.17 -4.03
C HIS A 190 -15.07 8.15 -3.70
N LEU A 191 -15.28 7.86 -2.41
CA LEU A 191 -16.35 6.97 -1.95
C LEU A 191 -17.73 7.51 -2.39
N ARG A 192 -17.96 8.81 -2.26
CA ARG A 192 -19.20 9.46 -2.72
C ARG A 192 -19.35 9.39 -4.24
N HIS A 193 -18.27 9.51 -5.00
CA HIS A 193 -18.29 9.37 -6.47
C HIS A 193 -18.56 7.94 -6.94
N LEU A 194 -18.02 6.94 -6.24
CA LEU A 194 -18.31 5.53 -6.49
C LEU A 194 -19.77 5.19 -6.19
N LEU A 195 -20.30 5.65 -5.06
CA LEU A 195 -21.72 5.50 -4.71
C LEU A 195 -22.64 6.22 -5.72
N ALA A 196 -22.14 7.27 -6.37
CA ALA A 196 -22.83 7.99 -7.43
C ALA A 196 -22.60 7.41 -8.84
N GLY A 197 -21.93 6.27 -8.98
CA GLY A 197 -21.75 5.55 -10.25
C GLY A 197 -20.86 6.24 -11.29
N ARG A 198 -19.95 7.13 -10.89
CA ARG A 198 -19.06 7.83 -11.84
C ARG A 198 -17.79 7.03 -12.14
N PRO A 199 -17.30 7.03 -13.41
CA PRO A 199 -16.14 6.25 -13.80
C PRO A 199 -14.83 6.73 -13.15
N ASP A 200 -14.08 5.80 -12.59
CA ASP A 200 -12.79 6.02 -11.91
C ASP A 200 -11.67 6.23 -12.95
N ARG A 201 -10.96 7.36 -12.88
CA ARG A 201 -9.87 7.73 -13.79
C ARG A 201 -8.48 7.53 -13.19
N GLU A 202 -8.37 6.99 -11.98
CA GLU A 202 -7.09 6.91 -11.27
C GLU A 202 -6.18 5.77 -11.75
N THR A 203 -4.89 6.07 -11.87
CA THR A 203 -3.91 5.23 -12.60
C THR A 203 -3.22 4.17 -11.74
N SER A 204 -3.05 4.36 -10.43
CA SER A 204 -2.37 3.40 -9.53
C SER A 204 -3.31 2.84 -8.46
N HIS A 205 -3.69 3.65 -7.47
CA HIS A 205 -4.74 3.34 -6.51
C HIS A 205 -5.69 4.52 -6.49
N ASN A 206 -6.98 4.27 -6.43
CA ASN A 206 -7.90 5.33 -6.04
C ASN A 206 -7.66 5.69 -4.57
N ALA A 207 -8.07 6.89 -4.17
CA ALA A 207 -7.85 7.37 -2.81
C ALA A 207 -8.43 6.40 -1.77
N LEU A 208 -9.55 5.75 -2.07
CA LEU A 208 -10.16 4.72 -1.21
C LEU A 208 -9.26 3.48 -1.03
N GLY A 209 -8.67 2.97 -2.10
CA GLY A 209 -7.78 1.82 -2.11
C GLY A 209 -6.48 2.09 -1.36
N GLY A 210 -5.96 3.31 -1.42
CA GLY A 210 -4.81 3.73 -0.62
C GLY A 210 -5.07 3.64 0.88
N TRP A 211 -6.24 4.09 1.33
CA TRP A 211 -6.65 3.97 2.74
C TRP A 211 -6.95 2.52 3.15
N ALA A 212 -7.52 1.72 2.25
CA ALA A 212 -7.74 0.29 2.51
C ALA A 212 -6.42 -0.44 2.77
N VAL A 213 -5.34 -0.11 2.05
CA VAL A 213 -4.00 -0.67 2.31
C VAL A 213 -3.52 -0.29 3.71
N VAL A 214 -3.63 0.98 4.11
CA VAL A 214 -3.19 1.44 5.44
C VAL A 214 -3.99 0.73 6.55
N LEU A 215 -5.31 0.64 6.39
CA LEU A 215 -6.18 -0.06 7.33
C LEU A 215 -5.80 -1.54 7.48
N MET A 216 -5.66 -2.26 6.36
CA MET A 216 -5.31 -3.69 6.40
C MET A 216 -3.91 -3.92 6.96
N LEU A 217 -2.91 -3.09 6.62
CA LEU A 217 -1.57 -3.19 7.23
C LEU A 217 -1.62 -2.95 8.74
N GLY A 218 -2.38 -1.95 9.18
CA GLY A 218 -2.56 -1.66 10.60
C GLY A 218 -3.23 -2.81 11.35
N LEU A 219 -4.30 -3.38 10.79
CA LEU A 219 -5.01 -4.52 11.39
C LEU A 219 -4.14 -5.77 11.47
N VAL A 220 -3.41 -6.12 10.41
CA VAL A 220 -2.49 -7.28 10.44
C VAL A 220 -1.34 -7.05 11.41
N LEU A 221 -0.78 -5.83 11.47
CA LEU A 221 0.26 -5.49 12.44
C LEU A 221 -0.26 -5.65 13.87
N ALA A 222 -1.45 -5.11 14.16
CA ALA A 222 -2.08 -5.21 15.46
C ALA A 222 -2.38 -6.68 15.81
N GLN A 223 -2.93 -7.46 14.87
CA GLN A 223 -3.23 -8.88 15.03
C GLN A 223 -1.97 -9.69 15.37
N GLY A 224 -0.90 -9.51 14.59
CA GLY A 224 0.37 -10.20 14.84
C GLY A 224 0.98 -9.79 16.18
N THR A 225 0.95 -8.49 16.50
CA THR A 225 1.54 -7.97 17.75
C THR A 225 0.79 -8.45 18.97
N THR A 226 -0.54 -8.40 19.00
CA THR A 226 -1.32 -8.96 20.12
C THR A 226 -1.12 -10.47 20.24
N GLY A 227 -0.96 -11.17 19.11
CA GLY A 227 -0.66 -12.60 19.09
C GLY A 227 0.67 -12.99 19.74
N LEU A 228 1.67 -12.11 19.74
CA LEU A 228 2.93 -12.36 20.45
C LEU A 228 2.76 -12.47 21.97
N PHE A 229 1.69 -11.88 22.51
CA PHE A 229 1.36 -11.88 23.94
C PHE A 229 0.12 -12.72 24.25
N ALA A 230 -0.44 -13.43 23.27
CA ALA A 230 -1.66 -14.22 23.46
C ALA A 230 -1.33 -15.54 24.16
N ASN A 231 -2.28 -16.05 24.94
CA ASN A 231 -2.20 -17.34 25.62
C ASN A 231 -3.47 -18.15 25.33
N ASP A 232 -3.40 -19.48 25.45
CA ASP A 232 -4.56 -20.37 25.36
C ASP A 232 -4.97 -20.99 26.72
N ASP A 233 -4.37 -20.53 27.82
CA ASP A 233 -4.52 -21.01 29.20
C ASP A 233 -4.18 -22.51 29.44
N ILE A 234 -3.75 -23.26 28.42
CA ILE A 234 -3.60 -24.71 28.50
C ILE A 234 -2.21 -25.18 28.04
N LEU A 235 -1.83 -24.97 26.78
CA LEU A 235 -0.66 -25.61 26.17
C LEU A 235 0.16 -24.68 25.25
N PHE A 236 -0.34 -23.50 24.89
CA PHE A 236 0.31 -22.62 23.93
C PHE A 236 0.27 -21.16 24.36
N ASP A 237 1.46 -20.61 24.57
CA ASP A 237 1.70 -19.20 24.83
C ASP A 237 2.49 -18.55 23.71
N GLY A 238 2.17 -17.29 23.42
CA GLY A 238 2.98 -16.42 22.60
C GLY A 238 4.35 -16.16 23.25
N PRO A 239 5.38 -15.89 22.44
CA PRO A 239 6.76 -15.79 22.93
C PRO A 239 6.94 -14.65 23.94
N LEU A 240 6.16 -13.58 23.86
CA LEU A 240 6.31 -12.41 24.74
C LEU A 240 5.40 -12.45 25.97
N VAL A 241 4.63 -13.51 26.18
CA VAL A 241 3.81 -13.70 27.39
C VAL A 241 4.63 -13.55 28.68
N PRO A 242 5.85 -14.11 28.82
CA PRO A 242 6.65 -13.97 30.04
C PRO A 242 7.02 -12.52 30.41
N LEU A 243 6.93 -11.57 29.47
CA LEU A 243 7.23 -10.16 29.71
C LEU A 243 6.06 -9.38 30.33
N VAL A 244 4.86 -9.98 30.39
CA VAL A 244 3.65 -9.33 30.87
C VAL A 244 2.93 -10.21 31.90
N GLY A 245 2.14 -9.60 32.79
CA GLY A 245 1.30 -10.35 33.71
C GLY A 245 0.11 -11.03 33.00
N LYS A 246 -0.42 -12.10 33.59
CA LYS A 246 -1.56 -12.87 33.04
C LYS A 246 -2.73 -11.99 32.61
N GLU A 247 -3.14 -11.04 33.46
CA GLU A 247 -4.26 -10.13 33.16
C GLU A 247 -4.05 -9.34 31.86
N VAL A 248 -2.81 -8.88 31.61
CA VAL A 248 -2.47 -8.15 30.39
C VAL A 248 -2.49 -9.10 29.19
N SER A 249 -1.93 -10.30 29.35
CA SER A 249 -1.97 -11.34 28.31
C SER A 249 -3.40 -11.70 27.93
N ASP A 250 -4.28 -11.99 28.89
CA ASP A 250 -5.71 -12.30 28.66
C ASP A 250 -6.43 -11.17 27.92
N ARG A 251 -6.15 -9.92 28.28
CA ARG A 251 -6.70 -8.74 27.58
C ARG A 251 -6.20 -8.65 26.14
N LEU A 252 -4.91 -8.91 25.90
CA LEU A 252 -4.32 -8.92 24.56
C LEU A 252 -4.85 -10.08 23.71
N THR A 253 -5.06 -11.26 24.30
CA THR A 253 -5.75 -12.40 23.68
C THR A 253 -7.18 -12.01 23.26
N ALA A 254 -7.94 -11.36 24.14
CA ALA A 254 -9.28 -10.90 23.81
C ALA A 254 -9.28 -9.85 22.67
N TRP A 255 -8.27 -8.96 22.63
CA TRP A 255 -8.09 -8.06 21.49
C TRP A 255 -7.69 -8.80 20.22
N HIS A 256 -6.84 -9.82 20.30
CA HIS A 256 -6.46 -10.67 19.17
C HIS A 256 -7.68 -11.32 18.50
N TYR A 257 -8.67 -11.78 19.27
CA TYR A 257 -9.92 -12.29 18.70
C TYR A 257 -10.75 -11.19 18.01
N ARG A 258 -10.96 -10.04 18.67
CA ARG A 258 -11.74 -8.94 18.08
C ARG A 258 -11.11 -8.34 16.82
N ILE A 259 -9.79 -8.20 16.82
CA ILE A 259 -9.03 -7.72 15.65
C ILE A 259 -9.13 -8.75 14.52
N SER A 260 -9.09 -10.06 14.83
CA SER A 260 -9.31 -11.14 13.84
C SER A 260 -10.66 -11.02 13.14
N ASP A 261 -11.74 -10.84 13.91
CA ASP A 261 -13.09 -10.70 13.37
C ASP A 261 -13.20 -9.48 12.46
N LEU A 262 -12.67 -8.33 12.91
CA LEU A 262 -12.66 -7.11 12.12
C LEU A 262 -11.81 -7.26 10.85
N LEU A 263 -10.63 -7.88 10.95
CA LEU A 263 -9.75 -8.16 9.82
C LEU A 263 -10.46 -9.04 8.79
N LEU A 264 -11.18 -10.08 9.22
CA LEU A 264 -11.95 -10.95 8.35
C LEU A 264 -13.05 -10.17 7.60
N ILE A 265 -13.80 -9.32 8.30
CA ILE A 265 -14.82 -8.45 7.67
C ILE A 265 -14.18 -7.55 6.61
N VAL A 266 -13.05 -6.90 6.92
CA VAL A 266 -12.35 -6.01 6.00
C VAL A 266 -11.79 -6.77 4.79
N VAL A 267 -11.26 -7.98 4.99
CA VAL A 267 -10.78 -8.84 3.89
C VAL A 267 -11.92 -9.27 2.98
N ILE A 268 -13.07 -9.69 3.55
CA ILE A 268 -14.26 -10.03 2.76
C ILE A 268 -14.73 -8.82 1.94
N ALA A 269 -14.82 -7.64 2.56
CA ALA A 269 -15.18 -6.41 1.87
C ALA A 269 -14.19 -6.05 0.75
N HIS A 270 -12.89 -6.24 0.99
CA HIS A 270 -11.85 -6.04 -0.01
C HIS A 270 -12.04 -6.98 -1.22
N VAL A 271 -12.23 -8.28 -0.99
CA VAL A 271 -12.45 -9.26 -2.05
C VAL A 271 -13.74 -8.96 -2.82
N ALA A 272 -14.82 -8.60 -2.13
CA ALA A 272 -16.08 -8.20 -2.76
C ALA A 272 -15.90 -6.96 -3.66
N ALA A 273 -15.12 -5.97 -3.21
CA ALA A 273 -14.78 -4.81 -4.04
C ALA A 273 -13.98 -5.22 -5.28
N VAL A 274 -12.98 -6.10 -5.16
CA VAL A 274 -12.20 -6.59 -6.31
C VAL A 274 -13.10 -7.31 -7.33
N ILE A 275 -14.04 -8.14 -6.86
CA ILE A 275 -15.02 -8.82 -7.72
C ILE A 275 -15.93 -7.79 -8.41
N ALA A 276 -16.46 -6.80 -7.67
CA ALA A 276 -17.30 -5.75 -8.26
C ALA A 276 -16.55 -4.96 -9.35
N TYR A 277 -15.29 -4.59 -9.11
CA TYR A 277 -14.44 -3.95 -10.13
C TYR A 277 -14.20 -4.87 -11.34
N ARG A 278 -14.04 -6.18 -11.11
CA ARG A 278 -13.92 -7.16 -12.19
C ARG A 278 -15.17 -7.22 -13.05
N LEU A 279 -16.35 -7.27 -12.43
CA LEU A 279 -17.64 -7.28 -13.11
C LEU A 279 -17.91 -5.97 -13.87
N ALA A 280 -17.40 -4.84 -13.37
CA ALA A 280 -17.39 -3.56 -14.08
C ALA A 280 -16.37 -3.50 -15.25
N GLY A 281 -15.66 -4.58 -15.55
CA GLY A 281 -14.74 -4.70 -16.69
C GLY A 281 -13.29 -4.34 -16.39
N HIS A 282 -12.94 -4.03 -15.14
CA HIS A 282 -11.57 -3.71 -14.76
C HIS A 282 -10.74 -4.98 -14.48
N ARG A 283 -9.54 -5.04 -15.05
CA ARG A 283 -8.62 -6.19 -14.94
C ARG A 283 -7.61 -6.03 -13.80
N LEU A 284 -8.11 -5.85 -12.57
CA LEU A 284 -7.27 -5.61 -11.39
C LEU A 284 -6.49 -6.86 -10.96
N ILE A 285 -7.11 -8.03 -11.03
CA ILE A 285 -6.50 -9.31 -10.64
C ILE A 285 -5.32 -9.60 -11.58
N GLU A 286 -5.51 -9.49 -12.89
CA GLU A 286 -4.42 -9.72 -13.85
C GLU A 286 -3.28 -8.73 -13.64
N ALA A 287 -3.61 -7.46 -13.39
CA ALA A 287 -2.61 -6.46 -13.11
C ALA A 287 -1.82 -6.80 -11.81
N MET A 288 -2.44 -7.40 -10.79
CA MET A 288 -1.72 -7.90 -9.59
C MET A 288 -0.87 -9.15 -9.83
N VAL A 289 -1.11 -9.90 -10.92
CA VAL A 289 -0.26 -11.04 -11.30
C VAL A 289 0.90 -10.57 -12.18
N THR A 290 0.59 -9.87 -13.28
CA THR A 290 1.58 -9.45 -14.29
C THR A 290 2.37 -8.22 -13.84
N GLY A 291 1.75 -7.35 -13.03
CA GLY A 291 2.23 -6.02 -12.70
C GLY A 291 1.97 -4.98 -13.78
N ALA A 292 1.29 -5.36 -14.88
CA ALA A 292 1.08 -4.51 -16.03
C ALA A 292 -0.33 -3.94 -16.07
N LYS A 293 -0.44 -2.66 -16.45
CA LYS A 293 -1.72 -1.98 -16.71
C LYS A 293 -1.58 -1.17 -18.00
N ARG A 294 -2.68 -1.06 -18.75
CA ARG A 294 -2.77 -0.21 -19.94
C ARG A 294 -2.91 1.24 -19.50
N LEU A 295 -1.98 2.08 -19.92
CA LEU A 295 -1.99 3.52 -19.65
C LEU A 295 -2.24 4.29 -20.96
N PRO A 296 -2.92 5.45 -20.92
CA PRO A 296 -2.97 6.36 -22.06
C PRO A 296 -1.55 6.75 -22.51
N ALA A 297 -1.33 6.88 -23.82
CA ALA A 297 -0.06 7.37 -24.35
C ALA A 297 0.31 8.73 -23.75
N GLY A 298 1.59 8.88 -23.39
CA GLY A 298 2.14 10.09 -22.77
C GLY A 298 2.26 10.05 -21.25
N VAL A 299 1.70 9.04 -20.56
CA VAL A 299 1.91 8.85 -19.12
C VAL A 299 3.26 8.18 -18.86
N ARG A 300 4.13 8.83 -18.09
CA ARG A 300 5.43 8.26 -17.69
C ARG A 300 5.22 7.04 -16.77
N PRO A 301 5.86 5.88 -17.06
CA PRO A 301 5.82 4.74 -16.16
C PRO A 301 6.59 5.03 -14.85
N PRO A 302 6.14 4.48 -13.71
CA PRO A 302 6.81 4.67 -12.42
C PRO A 302 8.21 4.05 -12.43
N ARG A 303 9.15 4.65 -11.69
CA ARG A 303 10.47 4.03 -11.47
C ARG A 303 10.33 2.82 -10.55
N LEU A 304 10.77 1.66 -11.03
CA LEU A 304 10.78 0.42 -10.25
C LEU A 304 12.16 0.22 -9.61
N ALA A 305 12.17 -0.10 -8.31
CA ALA A 305 13.38 -0.43 -7.58
C ALA A 305 13.86 -1.86 -7.92
N GLY A 306 15.17 -2.07 -7.87
CA GLY A 306 15.79 -3.37 -8.11
C GLY A 306 15.57 -4.37 -6.95
N PRO A 307 16.01 -5.63 -7.12
CA PRO A 307 15.80 -6.70 -6.13
C PRO A 307 16.65 -6.55 -4.87
N VAL A 308 17.82 -5.92 -4.95
CA VAL A 308 18.75 -5.75 -3.81
C VAL A 308 18.14 -5.00 -2.63
N PRO A 309 17.56 -3.79 -2.79
CA PRO A 309 16.91 -3.11 -1.67
C PRO A 309 15.69 -3.87 -1.13
N ALA A 310 15.02 -4.67 -1.97
CA ALA A 310 13.90 -5.50 -1.53
C ALA A 310 14.39 -6.64 -0.62
N ALA A 311 15.46 -7.33 -1.03
CA ALA A 311 16.08 -8.38 -0.24
C ALA A 311 16.64 -7.83 1.08
N ALA A 312 17.28 -6.66 1.06
CA ALA A 312 17.77 -6.01 2.27
C ALA A 312 16.62 -5.64 3.23
N ALA A 313 15.53 -5.05 2.72
CA ALA A 313 14.36 -4.74 3.53
C ALA A 313 13.71 -5.99 4.13
N LEU A 314 13.64 -7.08 3.36
CA LEU A 314 13.10 -8.35 3.84
C LEU A 314 14.00 -8.97 4.91
N ALA A 315 15.32 -8.94 4.72
CA ALA A 315 16.29 -9.43 5.71
C ALA A 315 16.21 -8.65 7.02
N VAL A 316 16.09 -7.31 6.95
CA VAL A 316 15.88 -6.46 8.14
C VAL A 316 14.57 -6.81 8.83
N ALA A 317 13.47 -6.94 8.08
CA ALA A 317 12.17 -7.29 8.65
C ALA A 317 12.17 -8.67 9.32
N ALA A 318 12.71 -9.69 8.65
CA ALA A 318 12.82 -11.05 9.17
C ALA A 318 13.74 -11.12 10.38
N GLY A 319 14.92 -10.46 10.32
CA GLY A 319 15.85 -10.38 11.44
C GLY A 319 15.24 -9.67 12.66
N THR A 320 14.41 -8.65 12.44
CA THR A 320 13.70 -7.95 13.52
C THR A 320 12.70 -8.89 14.20
N VAL A 321 11.85 -9.59 13.44
CA VAL A 321 10.87 -10.52 14.03
C VAL A 321 11.59 -11.68 14.72
N TRP A 322 12.63 -12.23 14.10
CA TRP A 322 13.44 -13.28 14.71
C TRP A 322 14.05 -12.82 16.05
N ALA A 323 14.65 -11.63 16.09
CA ALA A 323 15.23 -11.07 17.29
C ALA A 323 14.18 -10.87 18.40
N VAL A 324 13.00 -10.33 18.06
CA VAL A 324 11.90 -10.19 19.02
C VAL A 324 11.48 -11.53 19.58
N VAL A 325 11.26 -12.54 18.72
CA VAL A 325 10.75 -13.84 19.15
C VAL A 325 11.78 -14.65 19.95
N ASN A 326 13.08 -14.54 19.66
CA ASN A 326 14.11 -15.42 20.25
C ASN A 326 14.96 -14.74 21.32
N LEU A 327 15.01 -13.41 21.37
CA LEU A 327 15.79 -12.68 22.38
C LEU A 327 14.92 -12.12 23.49
N LEU A 328 13.62 -11.89 23.22
CA LEU A 328 12.68 -11.33 24.19
C LEU A 328 11.64 -12.35 24.67
N GLY A 329 11.52 -13.50 24.01
CA GLY A 329 10.70 -14.64 24.44
C GLY A 329 11.57 -15.81 24.86
#